data_AF-L7FQD1-F1
#
_entry.id   AF-L7FQD1-F1
#
_cell.length_a   1.000
_cell.length_b   1.000
_cell.length_c   1.000
_cell.angle_alpha   90.00
_cell.angle_beta   90.00
_cell.angle_gamma   90.00
#
_symmetry.space_group_name_H-M   'P 1'
#
loop_
_entity.id
_entity.type
_entity.pdbx_description
1 polymer ?
#
loop_
_entity_poly.entity_id
_entity_poly.type
_entity_poly.pdbx_seq_one_letter_code
_entity_poly.pdbx_strand_id
1 'polypeptide(L)'
;MNNAEQFEELDTDQNGLINFDEFITMFTDNTNQSDFGHWKTFFDLANKEENGFLTLNEFERVMTNIGELKDNSDKSLFTVYFNLIDDDNNGKIGIKQLARFMKCINTELTEEELKKALTEMDGDVDGKVNLEEMLKFLTE
;
A
#
# COMPACT_ATOMS: atom_id res chain seq x y z
N MET A 1 6.54 21.25 -8.71
CA MET A 1 6.19 20.04 -9.44
C MET A 1 4.88 19.55 -8.89
N ASN A 2 3.86 19.53 -9.73
CA ASN A 2 2.60 18.87 -9.38
C ASN A 2 2.70 17.37 -9.71
N ASN A 3 1.79 16.54 -9.18
CA ASN A 3 1.85 15.09 -9.40
C ASN A 3 1.68 14.69 -10.88
N ALA A 4 0.98 15.51 -11.68
CA ALA A 4 0.75 15.25 -13.10
C ALA A 4 2.02 15.46 -13.95
N GLU A 5 2.83 16.49 -13.67
CA GLU A 5 4.12 16.71 -14.31
C GLU A 5 5.07 15.54 -14.04
N GLN A 6 5.09 15.04 -12.80
CA GLN A 6 5.90 13.87 -12.44
C GLN A 6 5.40 12.60 -13.14
N PHE A 7 4.08 12.43 -13.26
CA PHE A 7 3.50 11.31 -13.98
C PHE A 7 3.93 11.30 -15.46
N GLU A 8 3.85 12.44 -16.15
CA GLU A 8 4.29 12.53 -17.56
C GLU A 8 5.79 12.31 -17.74
N GLU A 9 6.62 12.70 -16.77
CA GLU A 9 8.07 12.44 -16.81
C GLU A 9 8.42 10.97 -16.60
N LEU A 10 7.61 10.24 -15.81
CA LEU A 10 7.82 8.82 -15.51
C LEU A 10 7.20 7.90 -16.57
N ASP A 11 6.15 8.34 -17.27
CA ASP A 11 5.48 7.62 -18.35
C ASP A 11 6.35 7.62 -19.63
N THR A 12 7.45 6.86 -19.58
CA THR A 12 8.48 6.84 -20.61
C THR A 12 7.99 6.27 -21.93
N ASP A 13 7.06 5.32 -21.88
CA ASP A 13 6.45 4.72 -23.06
C ASP A 13 5.19 5.46 -23.55
N GLN A 14 4.76 6.51 -22.82
CA GLN A 14 3.63 7.39 -23.11
C GLN A 14 2.31 6.62 -23.27
N ASN A 15 2.16 5.53 -22.50
CA ASN A 15 0.95 4.73 -22.53
C ASN A 15 -0.18 5.32 -21.65
N GLY A 16 0.11 6.38 -20.89
CA GLY A 16 -0.82 7.05 -19.97
C GLY A 16 -1.00 6.33 -18.63
N LEU A 17 -0.14 5.37 -18.31
CA LEU A 17 -0.11 4.54 -17.11
C LEU A 17 1.34 4.34 -16.66
N ILE A 18 1.54 4.17 -15.37
CA ILE A 18 2.87 3.95 -14.79
C ILE A 18 3.02 2.48 -14.41
N ASN A 19 3.98 1.80 -15.02
CA ASN A 19 4.37 0.46 -14.58
C ASN A 19 5.33 0.50 -13.38
N PHE A 20 5.65 -0.65 -12.79
CA PHE A 20 6.51 -0.68 -11.59
C PHE A 20 7.95 -0.21 -11.86
N ASP A 21 8.50 -0.49 -13.05
CA ASP A 21 9.86 -0.06 -13.42
C ASP A 21 9.90 1.46 -13.59
N GLU A 22 8.86 2.05 -14.19
CA GLU A 22 8.69 3.51 -14.28
C GLU A 22 8.50 4.12 -12.89
N PHE A 23 7.65 3.54 -12.05
CA PHE A 23 7.40 4.01 -10.69
C PHE A 23 8.67 4.06 -9.85
N ILE A 24 9.50 3.00 -9.90
CA ILE A 24 10.69 2.92 -9.06
C ILE A 24 11.80 3.87 -9.52
N THR A 25 11.81 4.26 -10.80
CA THR A 25 12.79 5.23 -11.32
C THR A 25 12.79 6.54 -10.53
N MET A 26 11.61 6.92 -10.02
CA MET A 26 11.41 8.09 -9.16
C MET A 26 12.16 8.01 -7.83
N PHE A 27 12.35 6.81 -7.30
CA PHE A 27 12.93 6.59 -5.97
C PHE A 27 14.37 6.06 -6.02
N THR A 28 14.80 5.50 -7.16
CA THR A 28 16.15 4.93 -7.33
C THR A 28 17.31 5.90 -7.18
N ASP A 29 17.11 7.21 -7.34
CA ASP A 29 18.18 8.19 -7.16
C ASP A 29 18.66 8.31 -5.70
N ASN A 30 17.94 7.74 -4.71
CA ASN A 30 18.32 7.76 -3.29
C ASN A 30 17.90 6.55 -2.43
N THR A 31 17.35 5.46 -2.98
CA THR A 31 16.88 4.32 -2.17
C THR A 31 17.92 3.21 -1.99
N ASN A 32 17.95 2.63 -0.78
CA ASN A 32 18.65 1.36 -0.53
C ASN A 32 17.82 0.20 -1.10
N GLN A 33 18.49 -0.88 -1.54
CA GLN A 33 17.81 -2.11 -2.01
C GLN A 33 16.84 -2.73 -0.99
N SER A 34 16.99 -2.44 0.31
CA SER A 34 16.06 -2.86 1.36
C SER A 34 14.67 -2.24 1.21
N ASP A 35 14.58 -1.05 0.63
CA ASP A 35 13.32 -0.29 0.53
C ASP A 35 12.49 -0.75 -0.69
N PHE A 36 13.11 -1.52 -1.60
CA PHE A 36 12.50 -2.00 -2.84
C PHE A 36 11.26 -2.87 -2.61
N GLY A 37 11.28 -3.69 -1.55
CA GLY A 37 10.11 -4.48 -1.14
C GLY A 37 8.95 -3.59 -0.69
N HIS A 38 9.26 -2.48 -0.02
CA HIS A 38 8.25 -1.55 0.47
C HIS A 38 7.61 -0.77 -0.68
N TRP A 39 8.41 -0.32 -1.66
CA TRP A 39 7.91 0.37 -2.86
C TRP A 39 7.02 -0.54 -3.71
N LYS A 40 7.40 -1.81 -3.86
CA LYS A 40 6.55 -2.79 -4.55
C LYS A 40 5.20 -2.97 -3.85
N THR A 41 5.22 -3.03 -2.52
CA THR A 41 4.00 -3.13 -1.72
C THR A 41 3.13 -1.88 -1.87
N PHE A 42 3.70 -0.67 -1.86
CA PHE A 42 2.93 0.57 -2.10
C PHE A 42 2.28 0.58 -3.50
N PHE A 43 3.04 0.17 -4.52
CA PHE A 43 2.56 0.08 -5.89
C PHE A 43 1.38 -0.90 -5.99
N ASP A 44 1.56 -2.13 -5.51
CA ASP A 44 0.54 -3.18 -5.59
C ASP A 44 -0.70 -2.83 -4.75
N LEU A 45 -0.50 -2.15 -3.61
CA LEU A 45 -1.61 -1.68 -2.78
C LEU A 45 -2.38 -0.53 -3.40
N ALA A 46 -1.78 0.28 -4.25
CA ALA A 46 -2.52 1.33 -4.95
C ALA A 46 -3.18 0.86 -6.23
N ASN A 47 -2.61 -0.16 -6.87
CA ASN A 47 -3.18 -0.78 -8.06
C ASN A 47 -4.44 -1.56 -7.72
N LYS A 48 -5.60 -0.88 -7.77
CA LYS A 48 -6.89 -1.49 -7.42
C LYS A 48 -7.32 -2.53 -8.43
N GLU A 49 -6.95 -2.33 -9.68
CA GLU A 49 -7.32 -3.19 -10.80
C GLU A 49 -6.40 -4.42 -10.91
N GLU A 50 -5.35 -4.51 -10.10
CA GLU A 50 -4.33 -5.58 -10.11
C GLU A 50 -3.76 -5.85 -11.52
N ASN A 51 -3.74 -4.82 -12.39
CA ASN A 51 -3.36 -4.94 -13.80
C ASN A 51 -1.86 -4.76 -14.06
N GLY A 52 -1.06 -4.47 -13.02
CA GLY A 52 0.37 -4.17 -13.12
C GLY A 52 0.72 -2.72 -13.47
N PHE A 53 -0.27 -1.83 -13.60
CA PHE A 53 -0.10 -0.42 -13.95
C PHE A 53 -0.87 0.50 -13.00
N LEU A 54 -0.37 1.72 -12.79
CA LEU A 54 -1.07 2.77 -12.05
C LEU A 54 -1.61 3.82 -13.00
N THR A 55 -2.89 4.15 -12.85
CA THR A 55 -3.48 5.36 -13.43
C THR A 55 -2.98 6.60 -12.70
N LEU A 56 -3.15 7.80 -13.28
CA LEU A 56 -2.82 9.06 -12.62
C LEU A 56 -3.47 9.18 -11.22
N ASN A 57 -4.73 8.78 -11.08
CA ASN A 57 -5.43 8.84 -9.80
C ASN A 57 -4.81 7.91 -8.75
N GLU A 58 -4.39 6.70 -9.15
CA GLU A 58 -3.73 5.75 -8.25
C GLU A 58 -2.32 6.22 -7.90
N PHE A 59 -1.59 6.74 -8.87
CA PHE A 59 -0.27 7.35 -8.66
C PHE A 59 -0.36 8.54 -7.69
N GLU A 60 -1.31 9.46 -7.88
CA GLU A 60 -1.54 10.58 -6.97
C GLU A 60 -1.84 10.12 -5.55
N ARG A 61 -2.62 9.06 -5.39
CA ARG A 61 -2.91 8.47 -4.08
C ARG A 61 -1.64 7.93 -3.44
N VAL A 62 -0.80 7.23 -4.19
CA VAL A 62 0.50 6.71 -3.71
C VAL A 62 1.40 7.85 -3.28
N MET A 63 1.59 8.86 -4.14
CA MET A 63 2.45 10.01 -3.87
C MET A 63 1.98 10.82 -2.66
N THR A 64 0.66 10.97 -2.49
CA THR A 64 0.10 11.64 -1.32
C THR A 64 0.43 10.88 -0.03
N ASN A 65 0.21 9.57 -0.01
CA ASN A 65 0.46 8.76 1.20
C ASN A 65 1.96 8.59 1.48
N ILE A 66 2.81 8.42 0.46
CA ILE A 66 4.27 8.41 0.61
C ILE A 66 4.77 9.76 1.13
N GLY A 67 4.16 10.88 0.70
CA GLY A 67 4.48 12.21 1.21
C GLY A 67 4.20 12.38 2.71
N GLU A 68 3.35 11.52 3.30
CA GLU A 68 3.08 11.48 4.74
C GLU A 68 4.08 10.62 5.53
N LEU A 69 4.99 9.88 4.86
CA LEU A 69 6.09 9.16 5.52
C LEU A 69 7.01 10.17 6.21
N LYS A 70 6.98 10.16 7.54
CA LYS A 70 7.86 10.99 8.37
C LYS A 70 9.26 10.41 8.49
N ASP A 71 9.34 9.08 8.47
CA ASP A 71 10.56 8.30 8.62
C ASP A 71 10.36 6.89 8.03
N ASN A 72 11.45 6.14 7.90
CA ASN A 72 11.44 4.76 7.45
C ASN A 72 11.22 3.76 8.60
N SER A 73 10.56 4.17 9.70
CA SER A 73 10.20 3.21 10.74
C SER A 73 9.05 2.33 10.28
N ASP A 74 9.02 1.11 10.79
CA ASP A 74 7.96 0.14 10.52
C ASP A 74 6.57 0.75 10.73
N LYS A 75 6.38 1.51 11.82
CA LYS A 75 5.12 2.19 12.14
C LYS A 75 4.69 3.17 11.04
N SER A 76 5.61 3.97 10.52
CA SER A 76 5.32 4.94 9.45
C SER A 76 4.97 4.22 8.15
N LEU A 77 5.72 3.17 7.79
CA LEU A 77 5.44 2.33 6.62
C LEU A 77 4.07 1.65 6.71
N PHE A 78 3.75 1.05 7.85
CA PHE A 78 2.46 0.40 8.10
C PHE A 78 1.29 1.37 8.07
N THR A 79 1.48 2.61 8.51
CA THR A 79 0.45 3.66 8.41
C THR A 79 0.12 3.97 6.95
N VAL A 80 1.14 4.08 6.10
CA VAL A 80 0.94 4.29 4.66
C VAL A 80 0.29 3.08 3.99
N TYR A 81 0.71 1.86 4.34
CA TYR A 81 0.04 0.65 3.85
C TYR A 81 -1.45 0.65 4.21
N PHE A 82 -1.77 0.95 5.46
CA PHE A 82 -3.14 1.02 5.93
C PHE A 82 -3.99 1.98 5.08
N ASN A 83 -3.50 3.20 4.86
CA ASN A 83 -4.22 4.21 4.08
C ASN A 83 -4.40 3.83 2.60
N LEU A 84 -3.46 3.08 2.03
CA LEU A 84 -3.58 2.58 0.65
C LEU A 84 -4.56 1.40 0.55
N ILE A 85 -4.61 0.55 1.56
CA ILE A 85 -5.55 -0.58 1.66
C ILE A 85 -6.99 -0.11 1.94
N ASP A 86 -7.15 0.95 2.73
CA ASP A 86 -8.43 1.54 3.11
C ASP A 86 -9.09 2.30 1.94
N ASP A 87 -9.50 1.57 0.92
CA ASP A 87 -10.08 2.09 -0.32
C ASP A 87 -11.34 2.94 -0.14
N ASP A 88 -12.12 2.68 0.91
CA ASP A 88 -13.32 3.44 1.25
C ASP A 88 -13.08 4.54 2.29
N ASN A 89 -11.82 4.72 2.73
CA ASN A 89 -11.39 5.69 3.73
C ASN A 89 -12.28 5.67 4.98
N ASN A 90 -12.72 4.47 5.39
CA ASN A 90 -13.61 4.30 6.53
C ASN A 90 -12.82 4.20 7.85
N GLY A 91 -11.49 4.20 7.78
CA GLY A 91 -10.55 4.06 8.89
C GLY A 91 -10.38 2.63 9.41
N LYS A 92 -10.88 1.62 8.68
CA LYS A 92 -10.98 0.21 9.10
C LYS A 92 -10.84 -0.77 7.92
N ILE A 93 -9.96 -1.75 8.08
CA ILE A 93 -9.70 -2.81 7.11
C ILE A 93 -10.60 -4.00 7.39
N GLY A 94 -11.45 -4.36 6.42
CA GLY A 94 -12.21 -5.60 6.44
C GLY A 94 -11.46 -6.78 5.82
N ILE A 95 -12.05 -7.98 5.89
CA ILE A 95 -11.43 -9.23 5.39
C ILE A 95 -10.97 -9.17 3.93
N LYS A 96 -11.71 -8.48 3.04
CA LYS A 96 -11.35 -8.35 1.63
C LYS A 96 -10.10 -7.51 1.43
N GLN A 97 -9.99 -6.41 2.18
CA GLN A 97 -8.87 -5.50 2.17
C GLN A 97 -7.62 -6.17 2.78
N LEU A 98 -7.81 -6.90 3.89
CA LEU A 98 -6.75 -7.72 4.48
C LEU A 98 -6.26 -8.81 3.52
N ALA A 99 -7.16 -9.48 2.80
CA ALA A 99 -6.80 -10.47 1.79
C ALA A 99 -5.94 -9.87 0.67
N ARG A 100 -6.26 -8.66 0.20
CA ARG A 100 -5.44 -7.96 -0.80
C ARG A 100 -4.07 -7.62 -0.24
N PHE A 101 -4.00 -7.09 0.98
CA PHE A 101 -2.71 -6.80 1.63
C PHE A 101 -1.82 -8.04 1.75
N MET A 102 -2.37 -9.17 2.20
CA MET A 102 -1.64 -10.43 2.34
C MET A 102 -1.07 -10.92 1.01
N LYS A 103 -1.84 -10.78 -0.09
CA LYS A 103 -1.33 -11.05 -1.45
C LYS A 103 -0.19 -10.13 -1.85
N CYS A 104 -0.27 -8.82 -1.55
CA CYS A 104 0.77 -7.85 -1.90
C CYS A 104 2.10 -8.15 -1.19
N ILE A 105 2.07 -8.65 0.05
CA ILE A 105 3.28 -9.10 0.76
C ILE A 105 3.67 -10.55 0.43
N ASN A 106 3.15 -11.10 -0.68
CA ASN A 106 3.41 -12.45 -1.19
C ASN A 106 3.15 -13.56 -0.15
N THR A 107 2.14 -13.38 0.69
CA THR A 107 1.69 -14.36 1.68
C THR A 107 0.31 -14.88 1.31
N GLU A 108 0.24 -16.15 0.90
CA GLU A 108 -1.02 -16.81 0.60
C GLU A 108 -1.66 -17.30 1.90
N LEU A 109 -2.71 -16.62 2.36
CA LEU A 109 -3.55 -17.08 3.45
C LEU A 109 -4.87 -17.63 2.92
N THR A 110 -5.32 -18.71 3.53
CA THR A 110 -6.68 -19.25 3.32
C THR A 110 -7.73 -18.31 3.93
N GLU A 111 -8.99 -18.44 3.50
CA GLU A 111 -10.09 -17.66 4.07
C GLU A 111 -10.23 -17.87 5.58
N GLU A 112 -9.98 -19.10 6.05
CA GLU A 112 -10.00 -19.44 7.49
C GLU A 112 -8.87 -18.75 8.25
N GLU A 113 -7.66 -18.70 7.68
CA GLU A 113 -6.52 -17.98 8.28
C GLU A 113 -6.74 -16.47 8.29
N LEU A 114 -7.33 -15.90 7.24
CA LEU A 114 -7.69 -14.49 7.19
C LEU A 114 -8.75 -14.14 8.23
N LYS A 115 -9.80 -14.97 8.37
CA LYS A 115 -10.82 -14.78 9.42
C LYS A 115 -10.20 -14.86 10.81
N LYS A 116 -9.29 -15.82 11.01
CA LYS A 116 -8.60 -15.99 12.28
C LYS A 116 -7.70 -14.80 12.59
N ALA A 117 -6.87 -14.36 11.65
CA ALA A 117 -6.02 -13.18 11.80
C ALA A 117 -6.86 -11.93 12.09
N LEU A 118 -7.95 -11.73 11.34
CA LEU A 118 -8.87 -10.62 11.59
C LEU A 118 -9.46 -10.70 12.99
N THR A 119 -9.93 -11.87 13.44
CA THR A 119 -10.51 -12.04 14.79
C THR A 119 -9.46 -11.87 15.91
N GLU A 120 -8.19 -12.20 15.64
CA GLU A 120 -7.09 -12.01 16.59
C GLU A 120 -6.66 -10.55 16.70
N MET A 121 -6.79 -9.78 15.61
CA MET A 121 -6.45 -8.37 15.54
C MET A 121 -7.60 -7.46 16.00
N ASP A 122 -8.85 -7.84 15.70
CA ASP A 122 -10.10 -7.13 16.00
C ASP A 122 -10.38 -7.15 17.51
N GLY A 123 -9.89 -6.12 18.20
CA GLY A 123 -9.99 -5.98 19.65
C GLY A 123 -11.33 -5.41 20.11
N ASP A 124 -11.97 -4.59 19.27
CA ASP A 124 -13.29 -4.02 19.52
C ASP A 124 -14.47 -4.92 19.07
N VAL A 125 -14.16 -6.02 18.36
CA VAL A 125 -15.09 -7.06 17.87
C VAL A 125 -16.13 -6.47 16.91
N ASP A 126 -15.71 -5.51 16.08
CA ASP A 126 -16.57 -4.90 15.06
C ASP A 126 -16.51 -5.59 13.68
N GLY A 127 -15.66 -6.62 13.56
CA GLY A 127 -15.44 -7.39 12.33
C GLY A 127 -14.52 -6.70 11.34
N LYS A 128 -13.79 -5.65 11.74
CA LYS A 128 -12.76 -4.97 10.98
C LYS A 128 -11.55 -4.67 11.87
N VAL A 129 -10.47 -4.21 11.26
CA VAL A 129 -9.23 -3.86 11.97
C VAL A 129 -8.91 -2.40 11.69
N ASN A 130 -8.83 -1.58 12.74
CA ASN A 130 -8.40 -0.20 12.62
C ASN A 130 -6.87 -0.07 12.69
N LEU A 131 -6.33 1.12 12.40
CA LEU A 131 -4.88 1.36 12.37
C LEU A 131 -4.21 1.03 13.72
N GLU A 132 -4.85 1.36 14.84
CA GLU A 132 -4.29 1.11 16.17
C GLU A 132 -4.18 -0.39 16.46
N GLU A 133 -5.22 -1.15 16.12
CA GLU A 133 -5.26 -2.61 16.23
C GLU A 133 -4.20 -3.28 15.34
N MET A 134 -4.07 -2.82 14.10
CA MET A 134 -3.05 -3.33 13.17
C MET A 134 -1.64 -3.08 13.69
N LEU A 135 -1.36 -1.86 14.16
CA LEU A 135 -0.05 -1.50 14.69
C LEU A 135 0.28 -2.28 15.97
N LYS A 136 -0.71 -2.48 16.84
CA LYS A 136 -0.53 -3.28 18.06
C LYS A 136 -0.14 -4.71 17.72
N PHE A 137 -0.84 -5.35 16.79
CA PHE A 137 -0.52 -6.72 16.36
C PHE A 137 0.86 -6.85 15.72
N LEU A 138 1.34 -5.82 15.01
CA LEU A 138 2.65 -5.83 14.34
C LEU A 138 3.82 -5.45 15.26
N THR A 139 3.54 -4.86 16.42
CA THR A 139 4.57 -4.40 17.37
C THR A 139 4.64 -5.21 18.67
N GLU A 140 3.64 -6.06 18.95
CA GLU A 140 3.64 -7.08 20.01
C GLU A 140 4.30 -8.39 19.54
#